data_AF-A0A1V9FKD7-F1
#
_entry.id   AF-A0A1V9FKD7-F1
#
_cell.length_a   1.000
_cell.length_b   1.000
_cell.length_c   1.000
_cell.angle_alpha   90.00
_cell.angle_beta   90.00
_cell.angle_gamma   90.00
#
_symmetry.space_group_name_H-M   'P 1'
#
loop_
_entity.id
_entity.type
_entity.pdbx_description
1 polymer ?
#
loop_
_entity_poly.entity_id
_entity_poly.type
_entity_poly.pdbx_seq_one_letter_code
_entity_poly.pdbx_strand_id
1 'polypeptide(L)'
;MYKSLIYLHSFFRWFVLISLIIAVSKALRGYFSNAAFTKSDNAIRHITATIAHLQLMIGMVLYFQSPFIKYFLKYGAREGFAYLFFGVIHSTLMLVAIVIVTIGSAMAKRKKTDKEKFRTMLLWYSLALAIIFIAIPWPFSPFANRPYLR
;
A
#
# COMPACT_ATOMS: atom_id res chain seq x y z
N MET A 1 20.80 3.03 12.09
CA MET A 1 20.11 3.11 10.77
C MET A 1 18.90 2.18 10.68
N TYR A 2 19.04 0.87 10.89
CA TYR A 2 17.92 -0.10 10.78
C TYR A 2 16.68 0.23 11.65
N LYS A 3 16.86 0.54 12.94
CA LYS A 3 15.73 0.91 13.84
C LYS A 3 14.97 2.14 13.35
N SER A 4 15.69 3.18 12.93
CA SER A 4 15.10 4.41 12.38
C SER A 4 14.31 4.14 11.09
N LEU A 5 14.82 3.25 10.21
CA LEU A 5 14.11 2.84 9.00
C LEU A 5 12.84 2.05 9.30
N ILE A 6 12.86 1.17 10.31
CA ILE A 6 11.65 0.46 10.75
C ILE A 6 10.61 1.45 11.27
N TYR A 7 11.02 2.39 12.14
CA TYR A 7 10.13 3.42 12.67
C TYR A 7 9.49 4.22 11.52
N LEU A 8 10.33 4.71 10.60
CA LEU A 8 9.88 5.46 9.44
C LEU A 8 8.89 4.66 8.58
N HIS A 9 9.23 3.41 8.23
CA HIS A 9 8.35 2.55 7.44
C HIS A 9 7.02 2.23 8.14
N SER A 10 7.06 1.99 9.45
CA SER A 10 5.88 1.70 10.28
C SER A 10 4.97 2.92 10.42
N PHE A 11 5.55 4.11 10.55
CA PHE A 11 4.80 5.36 10.60
C PHE A 11 4.20 5.71 9.23
N PHE A 12 4.99 5.60 8.17
CA PHE A 12 4.59 6.01 6.82
C PHE A 12 3.49 5.11 6.22
N ARG A 13 3.39 3.86 6.66
CA ARG A 13 2.24 2.97 6.37
C ARG A 13 0.89 3.60 6.67
N TRP A 14 0.77 4.39 7.74
CA TRP A 14 -0.48 5.05 8.09
C TRP A 14 -0.89 6.11 7.06
N PHE A 15 0.08 6.82 6.46
CA PHE A 15 -0.19 7.74 5.36
C PHE A 15 -0.72 7.00 4.13
N VAL A 16 -0.17 5.83 3.81
CA VAL A 16 -0.68 4.98 2.72
C VAL A 16 -2.12 4.58 2.97
N LEU A 17 -2.43 4.06 4.17
CA LEU A 17 -3.79 3.64 4.52
C LEU A 17 -4.78 4.80 4.47
N ILE A 18 -4.47 5.91 5.14
CA ILE A 18 -5.36 7.08 5.20
C ILE A 18 -5.59 7.64 3.80
N SER A 19 -4.54 7.78 2.98
CA SER A 19 -4.67 8.31 1.62
C SER A 19 -5.48 7.38 0.70
N LEU A 20 -5.35 6.05 0.85
CA LEU A 20 -6.18 5.09 0.11
C LEU A 20 -7.64 5.14 0.56
N ILE A 21 -7.92 5.20 1.86
CA ILE A 21 -9.29 5.32 2.39
C ILE A 21 -9.96 6.59 1.86
N ILE A 22 -9.28 7.74 1.97
CA ILE A 22 -9.80 9.02 1.45
C ILE A 22 -10.08 8.92 -0.05
N ALA A 23 -9.15 8.35 -0.82
CA ALA A 23 -9.28 8.20 -2.26
C ALA A 23 -10.46 7.29 -2.64
N VAL A 24 -10.63 6.16 -1.96
CA VAL A 24 -11.77 5.24 -2.14
C VAL A 24 -13.08 5.92 -1.77
N SER A 25 -13.16 6.63 -0.63
CA SER A 25 -14.37 7.35 -0.21
C SER A 25 -14.77 8.45 -1.19
N LYS A 26 -13.79 9.21 -1.72
CA LYS A 26 -14.02 10.21 -2.76
C LYS A 26 -14.53 9.58 -4.05
N ALA A 27 -13.90 8.49 -4.48
CA ALA A 27 -14.31 7.77 -5.68
C ALA A 27 -15.71 7.17 -5.57
N LEU A 28 -16.04 6.61 -4.40
CA LEU A 28 -17.37 6.08 -4.09
C LEU A 28 -18.43 7.17 -4.21
N ARG A 29 -18.24 8.29 -3.50
CA ARG A 29 -19.17 9.43 -3.54
C ARG A 29 -19.31 9.98 -4.95
N GLY A 30 -18.20 10.20 -5.66
CA GLY A 30 -18.20 10.75 -7.01
C GLY A 30 -18.91 9.85 -8.02
N TYR A 31 -18.71 8.53 -7.92
CA TYR A 31 -19.34 7.56 -8.81
C TYR A 31 -20.86 7.50 -8.63
N PHE A 32 -21.36 7.41 -7.39
CA PHE A 32 -22.79 7.26 -7.13
C PHE A 32 -23.58 8.56 -7.29
N SER A 33 -22.96 9.71 -7.04
CA SER A 33 -23.60 11.02 -7.26
C SER A 33 -23.50 11.54 -8.69
N ASN A 34 -22.82 10.81 -9.60
CA ASN A 34 -22.46 11.30 -10.93
C ASN A 34 -21.79 12.68 -10.91
N ALA A 35 -20.95 12.94 -9.91
CA ALA A 35 -20.26 14.21 -9.76
C ALA A 35 -19.24 14.44 -10.88
N ALA A 36 -18.90 15.70 -11.14
CA ALA A 36 -17.77 16.07 -11.96
C ALA A 36 -16.45 15.68 -11.28
N PHE A 37 -15.47 15.22 -12.05
CA PHE A 37 -14.15 14.83 -11.51
C PHE A 37 -13.26 16.05 -11.40
N THR A 38 -13.10 16.57 -10.18
CA THR A 38 -12.47 17.87 -9.96
C THR A 38 -10.93 17.79 -9.96
N LYS A 39 -10.28 18.96 -9.98
CA LYS A 39 -8.82 19.06 -9.76
C LYS A 39 -8.40 18.48 -8.41
N SER A 40 -9.24 18.62 -7.38
CA SER A 40 -8.98 18.08 -6.04
C SER A 40 -8.99 16.54 -6.07
N ASP A 41 -9.96 15.93 -6.75
CA ASP A 41 -10.03 14.47 -6.89
C ASP A 41 -8.82 13.94 -7.68
N ASN A 42 -8.40 14.66 -8.72
CA ASN A 42 -7.18 14.32 -9.45
C ASN A 42 -5.90 14.43 -8.59
N ALA A 43 -5.83 15.44 -7.72
CA ALA A 43 -4.73 15.61 -6.78
C ALA A 43 -4.70 14.46 -5.76
N ILE A 44 -5.85 14.07 -5.20
CA ILE A 44 -5.97 12.93 -4.29
C ILE A 44 -5.50 11.65 -4.98
N ARG A 45 -5.99 11.34 -6.19
CA ARG A 45 -5.51 10.22 -7.01
C ARG A 45 -3.98 10.22 -7.15
N HIS A 46 -3.39 11.36 -7.47
CA HIS A 46 -1.95 11.47 -7.67
C HIS A 46 -1.16 11.31 -6.35
N ILE A 47 -1.55 12.04 -5.31
CA ILE A 47 -0.88 12.03 -4.00
C ILE A 47 -0.93 10.64 -3.37
N THR A 48 -2.06 9.93 -3.43
CA THR A 48 -2.16 8.55 -2.94
C THR A 48 -1.16 7.63 -3.64
N ALA A 49 -1.01 7.75 -4.97
CA ALA A 49 0.00 6.98 -5.70
C ALA A 49 1.43 7.40 -5.34
N THR A 50 1.71 8.69 -5.13
CA THR A 50 3.02 9.16 -4.68
C THR A 50 3.37 8.64 -3.29
N ILE A 51 2.45 8.70 -2.33
CA ILE A 51 2.65 8.16 -0.98
C ILE A 51 2.92 6.65 -1.03
N ALA A 52 2.17 5.90 -1.85
CA ALA A 52 2.40 4.46 -2.04
C ALA A 52 3.81 4.15 -2.58
N HIS A 53 4.31 4.93 -3.54
CA HIS A 53 5.68 4.77 -4.04
C HIS A 53 6.74 5.14 -3.00
N LEU A 54 6.53 6.20 -2.20
CA LEU A 54 7.46 6.55 -1.12
C LEU A 54 7.53 5.43 -0.07
N GLN A 55 6.39 4.83 0.30
CA GLN A 55 6.36 3.65 1.16
C GLN A 55 7.14 2.48 0.56
N LEU A 56 7.00 2.23 -0.75
CA LEU A 56 7.74 1.20 -1.45
C LEU A 56 9.25 1.43 -1.35
N MET A 57 9.71 2.65 -1.65
CA MET A 57 11.13 3.00 -1.61
C MET A 57 11.71 2.78 -0.20
N ILE A 58 11.02 3.29 0.83
CA ILE A 58 11.41 3.08 2.23
C ILE A 58 11.44 1.57 2.56
N GLY A 59 10.42 0.83 2.11
CA GLY A 59 10.30 -0.61 2.31
C GLY A 59 11.39 -1.43 1.63
N MET A 60 11.78 -1.07 0.41
CA MET A 60 12.88 -1.72 -0.31
C MET A 60 14.22 -1.48 0.41
N VAL A 61 14.50 -0.25 0.81
CA VAL A 61 15.71 0.06 1.59
C VAL A 61 15.73 -0.74 2.89
N LEU A 62 14.59 -0.82 3.59
CA LEU A 62 14.46 -1.64 4.80
C LEU A 62 14.69 -3.12 4.50
N TYR A 63 14.12 -3.66 3.42
CA TYR A 63 14.26 -5.07 3.04
C TYR A 63 15.72 -5.47 2.85
N PHE A 64 16.49 -4.69 2.07
CA PHE A 64 17.90 -5.01 1.79
C PHE A 64 18.84 -4.76 2.97
N GLN A 65 18.49 -3.86 3.89
CA GLN A 65 19.31 -3.58 5.07
C GLN A 65 18.96 -4.44 6.29
N SER A 66 17.81 -5.11 6.28
CA SER A 66 17.28 -5.83 7.44
C SER A 66 18.12 -7.07 7.80
N PRO A 67 18.68 -7.16 9.02
CA PRO A 67 19.32 -8.38 9.50
C PRO A 67 18.39 -9.59 9.47
N PHE A 68 17.09 -9.38 9.72
CA PHE A 68 16.07 -10.40 9.68
C PHE A 68 15.90 -11.00 8.27
N ILE A 69 15.97 -10.16 7.23
CA ILE A 69 15.88 -10.62 5.83
C ILE A 69 17.19 -11.29 5.40
N LYS A 70 18.34 -10.76 5.81
CA LYS A 70 19.64 -11.41 5.57
C LYS A 70 19.70 -12.82 6.17
N TYR A 71 19.16 -12.99 7.38
CA TYR A 71 19.02 -14.30 8.00
C TYR A 71 18.13 -15.22 7.16
N PHE A 72 16.95 -14.76 6.77
CA PHE A 72 16.04 -15.52 5.90
C PHE A 72 16.68 -15.94 4.57
N LEU A 73 17.43 -15.05 3.90
CA LEU A 73 18.09 -15.40 2.64
C LEU A 73 19.17 -16.47 2.80
N LYS A 74 19.82 -16.54 3.96
CA LYS A 74 20.89 -17.51 4.24
C LYS A 74 20.34 -18.87 4.71
N TYR A 75 19.30 -18.86 5.53
CA TYR A 75 18.81 -20.07 6.22
C TYR A 75 17.39 -20.48 5.85
N GLY A 76 16.70 -19.69 5.02
CA GLY A 76 15.30 -19.89 4.65
C GLY A 76 14.33 -19.65 5.81
N ALA A 77 13.13 -20.22 5.69
CA ALA A 77 12.07 -20.10 6.71
C ALA A 77 12.17 -21.15 7.84
N ARG A 78 13.35 -21.71 8.09
CA ARG A 78 13.55 -22.84 9.02
C ARG A 78 13.14 -22.53 10.46
N GLU A 79 13.27 -21.27 10.87
CA GLU A 79 12.94 -20.81 12.23
C GLU A 79 11.50 -20.30 12.38
N GLY A 80 10.65 -20.50 11.38
CA GLY A 80 9.22 -20.28 11.50
C GLY A 80 8.61 -19.36 10.44
N PHE A 81 7.28 -19.36 10.42
CA PHE A 81 6.47 -18.71 9.39
C PHE A 81 6.72 -17.20 9.27
N ALA A 82 7.13 -16.52 10.35
CA ALA A 82 7.43 -15.10 10.31
C ALA A 82 8.53 -14.74 9.29
N TYR A 83 9.55 -15.59 9.13
CA TYR A 83 10.61 -15.37 8.15
C TYR A 83 10.09 -15.47 6.71
N LEU A 84 9.23 -16.45 6.43
CA LEU A 84 8.55 -16.56 5.13
C LEU A 84 7.63 -15.37 4.88
N PHE A 85 6.89 -14.95 5.91
CA PHE A 85 5.96 -13.84 5.80
C PHE A 85 6.66 -12.53 5.43
N PHE A 86 7.67 -12.11 6.18
CA PHE A 86 8.37 -10.85 5.89
C PHE A 86 9.34 -10.96 4.70
N GLY A 87 9.94 -12.13 4.49
CA GLY A 87 10.86 -12.40 3.38
C GLY A 87 10.17 -12.36 2.02
N VAL A 88 9.00 -12.98 1.92
CA VAL A 88 8.35 -13.21 0.61
C VAL A 88 6.94 -12.67 0.57
N ILE A 89 6.07 -13.06 1.50
CA ILE A 89 4.62 -12.82 1.38
C ILE A 89 4.32 -11.32 1.47
N HIS A 90 4.78 -10.66 2.52
CA HIS A 90 4.57 -9.23 2.77
C HIS A 90 5.19 -8.37 1.67
N SER A 91 6.47 -8.60 1.35
CA SER A 91 7.19 -7.83 0.31
C SER A 91 6.51 -7.95 -1.06
N THR A 92 6.10 -9.16 -1.44
CA THR A 92 5.41 -9.41 -2.71
C THR A 92 4.03 -8.77 -2.74
N LEU A 93 3.20 -8.95 -1.71
CA LEU A 93 1.86 -8.36 -1.66
C LEU A 93 1.90 -6.83 -1.68
N MET A 94 2.88 -6.21 -0.99
CA MET A 94 3.06 -4.76 -1.03
C MET A 94 3.45 -4.28 -2.43
N LEU A 95 4.40 -4.96 -3.09
CA LEU A 95 4.80 -4.63 -4.46
C LEU A 95 3.61 -4.72 -5.43
N VAL A 96 2.85 -5.82 -5.35
CA VAL A 96 1.64 -6.03 -6.17
C VAL A 96 0.61 -4.92 -5.92
N ALA A 97 0.34 -4.59 -4.66
CA ALA A 97 -0.61 -3.53 -4.34
C ALA A 97 -0.18 -2.17 -4.91
N ILE A 98 1.11 -1.85 -4.85
CA ILE A 98 1.63 -0.58 -5.39
C ILE A 98 1.54 -0.56 -6.91
N VAL A 99 1.84 -1.67 -7.60
CA VAL A 99 1.61 -1.80 -9.04
C VAL A 99 0.13 -1.55 -9.39
N ILE A 100 -0.80 -2.12 -8.62
CA ILE A 100 -2.25 -1.91 -8.79
C ILE A 100 -2.60 -0.42 -8.58
N VAL A 101 -2.09 0.23 -7.54
CA VAL A 101 -2.29 1.68 -7.34
C VAL A 101 -1.78 2.48 -8.53
N THR A 102 -0.60 2.15 -9.06
CA THR A 102 0.03 2.86 -10.18
C THR A 102 -0.77 2.71 -11.46
N ILE A 103 -1.17 1.48 -11.80
CA ILE A 103 -2.01 1.20 -12.97
C ILE A 103 -3.36 1.90 -12.83
N GLY A 104 -4.04 1.74 -11.68
CA GLY A 104 -5.32 2.38 -11.41
C GLY A 104 -5.25 3.90 -11.53
N SER A 105 -4.18 4.51 -10.99
CA SER A 105 -3.92 5.93 -11.09
C SER A 105 -3.72 6.39 -12.54
N ALA A 106 -2.91 5.68 -13.30
CA ALA A 106 -2.64 5.99 -14.71
C ALA A 106 -3.87 5.80 -15.60
N MET A 107 -4.64 4.74 -15.38
CA MET A 107 -5.88 4.46 -16.10
C MET A 107 -6.94 5.53 -15.80
N ALA A 108 -7.16 5.86 -14.52
CA ALA A 108 -8.13 6.88 -14.13
C ALA A 108 -7.78 8.24 -14.75
N LYS A 109 -6.50 8.62 -14.82
CA LYS A 109 -6.06 9.85 -15.51
C LYS A 109 -6.45 9.91 -16.99
N ARG A 110 -6.51 8.76 -17.67
CA ARG A 110 -6.74 8.63 -19.13
C ARG A 110 -8.20 8.41 -19.51
N LYS A 111 -9.12 8.25 -18.54
CA LYS A 111 -10.55 8.09 -18.84
C LYS A 111 -11.16 9.41 -19.32
N LYS A 112 -12.06 9.29 -20.31
CA LYS A 112 -12.71 10.45 -20.96
C LYS A 112 -13.80 11.05 -20.09
N THR A 113 -14.65 10.20 -19.51
CA THR A 113 -15.79 10.64 -18.70
C THR A 113 -15.46 10.64 -17.22
N ASP A 114 -16.05 11.58 -16.46
CA ASP A 114 -15.81 11.71 -15.02
C ASP A 114 -16.29 10.50 -14.23
N LYS A 115 -17.43 9.92 -14.63
CA LYS A 115 -17.94 8.68 -14.05
C LYS A 115 -16.96 7.52 -14.22
N GLU A 116 -16.32 7.37 -15.38
CA GLU A 116 -15.32 6.33 -15.59
C GLU A 116 -14.04 6.58 -14.79
N LYS A 117 -13.62 7.85 -14.61
CA LYS A 117 -12.47 8.19 -13.74
C LYS A 117 -12.73 7.73 -12.31
N PHE A 118 -13.89 8.08 -11.75
CA PHE A 118 -14.29 7.64 -10.41
C PHE A 118 -14.45 6.12 -10.32
N ARG A 119 -15.10 5.46 -11.30
CA ARG A 119 -15.22 4.00 -11.32
C ARG A 119 -13.87 3.30 -11.30
N THR A 120 -12.94 3.78 -12.13
CA THR A 120 -11.59 3.22 -12.23
C THR A 120 -10.84 3.41 -10.91
N MET A 121 -10.86 4.63 -10.37
CA MET A 121 -10.24 4.92 -9.08
C MET A 121 -10.82 4.05 -7.96
N LEU A 122 -12.15 3.91 -7.90
CA LEU A 122 -12.85 3.09 -6.91
C LEU A 122 -12.41 1.62 -6.96
N LEU A 123 -12.48 0.98 -8.12
CA LEU A 123 -12.16 -0.45 -8.25
C LEU A 123 -10.69 -0.73 -7.94
N TRP A 124 -9.78 0.01 -8.55
CA TRP A 124 -8.35 -0.26 -8.43
C TRP A 124 -7.82 0.08 -7.04
N TYR A 125 -8.24 1.20 -6.44
CA TYR A 125 -7.75 1.56 -5.11
C TYR A 125 -8.40 0.74 -4.01
N SER A 126 -9.64 0.28 -4.18
CA SER A 126 -10.25 -0.66 -3.22
C SER A 126 -9.53 -2.01 -3.23
N LEU A 127 -9.16 -2.52 -4.41
CA LEU A 127 -8.37 -3.75 -4.53
C LEU A 127 -7.00 -3.60 -3.87
N ALA A 128 -6.28 -2.51 -4.14
CA ALA A 128 -5.00 -2.24 -3.50
C ALA A 128 -5.14 -2.08 -1.97
N LEU A 129 -6.17 -1.38 -1.50
CA LEU A 129 -6.46 -1.20 -0.09
C LEU A 129 -6.72 -2.54 0.60
N ALA A 130 -7.49 -3.45 -0.02
CA ALA A 130 -7.75 -4.78 0.53
C ALA A 130 -6.45 -5.59 0.67
N ILE A 131 -5.60 -5.61 -0.38
CA ILE A 131 -4.32 -6.32 -0.35
C ILE A 131 -3.41 -5.75 0.74
N ILE A 132 -3.26 -4.42 0.81
CA ILE A 132 -2.43 -3.76 1.82
C ILE A 132 -2.98 -4.07 3.23
N PHE A 133 -4.29 -3.98 3.42
CA PHE A 133 -4.91 -4.23 4.71
C PHE A 133 -4.64 -5.66 5.21
N ILE A 134 -4.69 -6.67 4.33
CA ILE A 134 -4.37 -8.06 4.69
C ILE A 134 -2.88 -8.24 4.94
N ALA A 135 -2.02 -7.60 4.14
CA ALA A 135 -0.58 -7.78 4.19
C ALA A 135 0.10 -7.03 5.34
N ILE A 136 -0.59 -6.11 6.02
CA ILE A 136 -0.06 -5.42 7.20
C ILE A 136 -0.04 -6.40 8.40
N PRO A 137 1.11 -6.52 9.10
CA PRO A 137 1.24 -7.37 10.29
C PRO A 137 0.58 -6.70 11.51
N TRP A 138 -0.74 -6.65 11.55
CA TRP A 138 -1.49 -6.09 12.67
C TRP A 138 -1.19 -6.82 13.99
N PRO A 139 -1.42 -6.20 15.16
CA PRO A 139 -1.31 -6.88 16.44
C PRO A 139 -2.25 -8.09 16.59
N PHE A 140 -3.30 -8.14 15.79
CA PHE A 140 -4.31 -9.19 15.75
C PHE A 140 -4.19 -10.10 14.50
N SER A 141 -3.12 -9.96 13.71
CA SER A 141 -2.96 -10.73 12.47
C SER A 141 -2.56 -12.18 12.77
N PRO A 142 -3.30 -13.19 12.29
CA PRO A 142 -2.96 -14.59 12.53
C PRO A 142 -1.64 -15.00 11.87
N PHE A 143 -1.14 -14.22 10.90
CA PHE A 143 0.06 -14.51 10.12
C PHE A 143 1.33 -13.94 10.77
N ALA A 144 1.27 -12.71 11.28
CA ALA A 144 2.40 -12.03 11.89
C ALA A 144 1.93 -10.88 12.80
N ASN A 145 2.19 -11.00 14.10
CA ASN A 145 1.81 -9.99 15.09
C ASN A 145 2.92 -8.98 15.33
N ARG A 146 2.59 -7.69 15.16
CA ARG A 146 3.48 -6.55 15.44
C ARG A 146 2.68 -5.38 16.01
N PRO A 147 3.27 -4.56 16.91
CA PRO A 147 2.57 -3.41 17.47
C PRO A 147 2.22 -2.38 16.38
N TYR A 148 1.26 -1.52 16.67
CA TYR A 148 0.79 -0.49 15.73
C TYR A 148 1.91 0.48 15.30
N LEU A 149 2.84 0.79 16.20
CA LEU A 149 4.05 1.59 15.97
C LEU A 149 5.24 0.87 16.61
N ARG A 150 6.42 1.04 16.02
CA ARG A 150 7.68 0.36 16.38
C ARG A 150 8.82 1.35 16.43
#